data_AF-A0A1X1D1K7-F1
#
_entry.id   AF-A0A1X1D1K7-F1
#
_cell.length_a   1.000
_cell.length_b   1.000
_cell.length_c   1.000
_cell.angle_alpha   90.00
_cell.angle_beta   90.00
_cell.angle_gamma   90.00
#
_symmetry.space_group_name_H-M   'P 1'
#
loop_
_entity.id
_entity.type
_entity.pdbx_description
1 polymer ?
#
loop_
_entity_poly.entity_id
_entity_poly.type
_entity_poly.pdbx_seq_one_letter_code
_entity_poly.pdbx_strand_id
1 'polypeptide(L)'
;MSLVRILIAVFLCFCVSLPALADNVCTNSHFDGELYQCTVQKKKLAEENLNQEYAIAKKRIVQMYGAAQQQANEYISNVVETQRSWLKYRNGQCDLEASAAEKGSSVHEVASNLCIIRMDKERTSMLKQLPY
;
A
#
# COMPACT_ATOMS: atom_id res chain seq x y z
N MET A 1 -33.22 -1.92 -36.80
CA MET A 1 -32.32 -2.90 -36.13
C MET A 1 -30.91 -2.39 -35.86
N SER A 2 -30.37 -1.42 -36.64
CA SER A 2 -29.02 -0.87 -36.42
C SER A 2 -28.97 0.17 -35.28
N LEU A 3 -29.97 1.06 -35.18
CA LEU A 3 -30.03 2.11 -34.15
C LEU A 3 -30.21 1.58 -32.72
N VAL A 4 -31.00 0.52 -32.54
CA VAL A 4 -31.20 -0.13 -31.23
C VAL A 4 -29.93 -0.81 -30.72
N ARG A 5 -29.10 -1.36 -31.63
CA ARG A 5 -27.80 -1.97 -31.27
C ARG A 5 -26.76 -0.91 -30.87
N ILE A 6 -26.79 0.27 -31.51
CA ILE A 6 -25.91 1.39 -31.17
C ILE A 6 -26.28 1.98 -29.80
N LEU A 7 -27.58 2.08 -29.48
CA LEU A 7 -28.06 2.56 -28.18
C LEU A 7 -27.68 1.63 -27.02
N ILE A 8 -27.65 0.32 -27.24
CA ILE A 8 -27.22 -0.67 -26.22
C ILE A 8 -25.70 -0.61 -25.99
N ALA A 9 -24.91 -0.33 -27.03
CA ALA A 9 -23.45 -0.25 -26.93
C ALA A 9 -22.96 1.00 -26.17
N VAL A 10 -23.69 2.13 -26.24
CA VAL A 10 -23.34 3.36 -25.51
C VAL A 10 -23.68 3.26 -24.03
N PHE A 11 -24.71 2.51 -23.65
CA PHE A 11 -25.12 2.35 -22.25
C PHE A 11 -24.18 1.45 -21.43
N LEU A 12 -23.43 0.55 -22.08
CA LEU A 12 -22.51 -0.37 -21.39
C LEU A 12 -21.12 0.24 -21.08
N CYS A 13 -20.85 1.46 -21.56
CA CYS A 13 -19.56 2.14 -21.38
C CYS A 13 -19.56 3.16 -20.22
N PHE A 14 -20.66 3.24 -19.45
CA PHE A 14 -20.65 3.91 -18.15
C PHE A 14 -20.04 2.96 -17.12
N CYS A 15 -18.73 2.72 -17.27
CA CYS A 15 -17.93 2.07 -16.25
C CYS A 15 -18.16 2.84 -14.95
N VAL A 16 -18.73 2.15 -13.97
CA VAL A 16 -18.95 2.63 -12.62
C VAL A 16 -17.58 3.02 -12.06
N SER A 17 -17.24 4.30 -12.13
CA SER A 17 -16.18 4.88 -11.32
C SER A 17 -16.72 4.90 -9.89
N LEU A 18 -16.60 3.76 -9.20
CA LEU A 18 -16.69 3.73 -7.75
C LEU A 18 -15.65 4.75 -7.26
N PRO A 19 -16.03 5.78 -6.48
CA PRO A 19 -15.03 6.58 -5.80
C PRO A 19 -14.19 5.59 -5.00
N ALA A 20 -12.90 5.49 -5.32
CA ALA A 20 -11.96 4.83 -4.44
C ALA A 20 -12.12 5.54 -3.09
N LEU A 21 -12.66 4.83 -2.09
CA LEU A 21 -12.86 5.37 -0.77
C LEU A 21 -11.51 5.93 -0.33
N ALA A 22 -11.38 7.26 -0.32
CA ALA A 22 -10.27 7.90 0.36
C ALA A 22 -10.40 7.43 1.80
N ASP A 23 -9.52 6.54 2.21
CA ASP A 23 -9.48 6.08 3.58
C ASP A 23 -9.29 7.33 4.42
N ASN A 24 -10.27 7.63 5.27
CA ASN A 24 -10.38 8.87 6.02
C ASN A 24 -9.34 8.86 7.15
N VAL A 25 -8.05 8.90 6.79
CA VAL A 25 -6.94 8.82 7.73
C VAL A 25 -6.91 10.14 8.51
N CYS A 26 -7.20 10.06 9.80
CA CYS A 26 -7.12 11.18 10.75
C CYS A 26 -8.13 12.33 10.53
N THR A 27 -9.30 12.06 9.94
CA THR A 27 -10.32 13.09 9.65
C THR A 27 -10.95 13.79 10.86
N ASN A 28 -10.78 13.26 12.08
CA ASN A 28 -11.32 13.86 13.30
C ASN A 28 -10.32 14.79 14.00
N SER A 29 -9.15 15.02 13.42
CA SER A 29 -8.15 15.94 13.99
C SER A 29 -8.51 17.37 13.63
N HIS A 30 -8.79 18.20 14.64
CA HIS A 30 -9.23 19.59 14.45
C HIS A 30 -8.08 20.60 14.48
N PHE A 31 -6.91 20.17 14.99
CA PHE A 31 -5.70 20.99 15.09
C PHE A 31 -4.50 20.30 14.42
N ASP A 32 -3.59 21.10 13.86
CA ASP A 32 -2.40 20.61 13.14
C ASP A 32 -1.54 19.65 13.99
N GLY A 33 -1.43 19.93 15.29
CA GLY A 33 -0.70 19.06 16.22
C GLY A 33 -1.36 17.70 16.41
N GLU A 34 -2.69 17.64 16.49
CA GLU A 34 -3.44 16.39 16.60
C GLU A 34 -3.38 15.58 15.31
N LEU A 35 -3.43 16.27 14.16
CA LEU A 35 -3.30 15.65 12.84
C LEU A 35 -1.93 14.98 12.72
N TYR A 36 -0.86 15.71 13.04
CA TYR A 36 0.49 15.16 13.04
C TYR A 36 0.60 13.90 13.91
N GLN A 37 0.18 13.96 15.17
CA GLN A 37 0.24 12.81 16.08
C GLN A 37 -0.59 11.62 15.59
N CYS A 38 -1.78 11.88 15.04
CA CYS A 38 -2.59 10.82 14.46
C CYS A 38 -1.87 10.14 13.28
N THR A 39 -1.27 10.91 12.37
CA THR A 39 -0.54 10.33 11.23
C THR A 39 0.68 9.52 11.67
N VAL A 40 1.40 9.95 12.71
CA VAL A 40 2.50 9.17 13.30
C VAL A 40 2.01 7.81 13.81
N GLN A 41 0.91 7.79 14.57
CA GLN A 41 0.33 6.55 15.10
C GLN A 41 -0.17 5.62 13.98
N LYS A 42 -0.86 6.19 12.98
CA LYS A 42 -1.38 5.41 11.85
C LYS A 42 -0.28 4.87 10.95
N LYS A 43 0.81 5.62 10.75
CA LYS A 43 2.00 5.16 10.05
C LYS A 43 2.60 3.95 10.75
N LYS A 44 2.85 4.06 12.06
CA LYS A 44 3.40 2.97 12.87
C LYS A 44 2.55 1.70 12.75
N LEU A 45 1.22 1.83 12.84
CA LEU A 45 0.31 0.69 12.69
C LEU A 45 0.38 0.06 11.28
N ALA A 46 0.48 0.88 10.23
CA ALA A 46 0.62 0.37 8.87
C ALA A 46 1.95 -0.39 8.67
N GLU A 47 3.05 0.14 9.21
CA GLU A 47 4.37 -0.50 9.20
C GLU A 47 4.38 -1.84 9.97
N GLU A 48 3.74 -1.87 11.14
CA GLU A 48 3.56 -3.09 11.94
C GLU A 48 2.77 -4.16 11.18
N ASN A 49 1.65 -3.77 10.56
CA ASN A 49 0.84 -4.67 9.74
C ASN A 49 1.62 -5.23 8.54
N LEU A 50 2.40 -4.38 7.86
CA LEU A 50 3.25 -4.80 6.74
C LEU A 50 4.32 -5.80 7.20
N ASN A 51 4.98 -5.54 8.32
CA ASN A 51 6.00 -6.43 8.88
C ASN A 51 5.41 -7.78 9.30
N GLN A 52 4.22 -7.77 9.91
CA GLN A 52 3.50 -8.99 10.27
C GLN A 52 3.15 -9.80 9.02
N GLU A 53 2.57 -9.17 8.01
CA GLU A 53 2.19 -9.87 6.78
C GLU A 53 3.42 -10.40 6.03
N TYR A 54 4.51 -9.66 5.99
CA TYR A 54 5.79 -10.13 5.43
C TYR A 54 6.31 -11.39 6.14
N ALA A 55 6.15 -11.49 7.47
CA ALA A 55 6.51 -12.71 8.20
C ALA A 55 5.57 -13.87 7.87
N ILE A 56 4.27 -13.61 7.71
CA ILE A 56 3.27 -14.62 7.35
C ILE A 56 3.51 -15.13 5.92
N ALA A 57 3.79 -14.24 4.96
CA ALA A 57 4.14 -14.56 3.58
C ALA A 57 5.24 -15.62 3.51
N LYS A 58 6.35 -15.40 4.22
CA LYS A 58 7.46 -16.36 4.28
C LYS A 58 7.04 -17.72 4.86
N LYS A 59 6.15 -17.74 5.86
CA LYS A 59 5.61 -18.99 6.41
C LYS A 59 4.76 -19.74 5.38
N ARG A 60 3.92 -19.04 4.61
CA ARG A 60 3.12 -19.64 3.54
C ARG A 60 4.01 -20.26 2.46
N ILE A 61 5.11 -19.58 2.08
CA ILE A 61 6.10 -20.13 1.13
C ILE A 61 6.69 -21.44 1.66
N VAL A 62 7.16 -21.48 2.91
CA VAL A 62 7.70 -22.73 3.50
C VAL A 62 6.65 -23.85 3.47
N GLN A 63 5.39 -23.53 3.78
CA GLN A 63 4.30 -24.50 3.78
C GLN A 63 4.00 -25.06 2.38
N MET A 64 3.98 -24.22 1.34
CA MET A 64 3.73 -24.63 -0.05
C MET A 64 4.75 -25.65 -0.57
N TYR A 65 6.03 -25.40 -0.30
CA TYR A 65 7.11 -26.22 -0.86
C TYR A 65 7.42 -27.47 -0.02
N GLY A 66 6.96 -27.53 1.24
CA GLY A 66 7.12 -28.72 2.09
C GLY A 66 8.57 -29.18 2.19
N ALA A 67 8.87 -30.37 1.65
CA ALA A 67 10.23 -30.95 1.65
C ALA A 67 11.19 -30.28 0.65
N ALA A 68 10.69 -29.52 -0.32
CA ALA A 68 11.47 -28.82 -1.35
C ALA A 68 12.10 -27.52 -0.80
N GLN A 69 12.98 -27.66 0.19
CA GLN A 69 13.53 -26.53 0.95
C GLN A 69 14.35 -25.56 0.10
N GLN A 70 15.05 -26.05 -0.92
CA GLN A 70 15.86 -25.20 -1.79
C GLN A 70 14.98 -24.19 -2.54
N GLN A 71 13.88 -24.65 -3.13
CA GLN A 71 12.93 -23.82 -3.86
C GLN A 71 12.22 -22.83 -2.93
N ALA A 72 11.89 -23.26 -1.70
CA ALA A 72 11.34 -22.37 -0.67
C ALA A 72 12.32 -21.23 -0.34
N ASN A 73 13.61 -21.55 -0.17
CA ASN A 73 14.66 -20.58 0.13
C ASN A 73 14.90 -19.61 -1.03
N GLU A 74 14.89 -20.09 -2.26
CA GLU A 74 15.00 -19.25 -3.46
C GLU A 74 13.85 -18.24 -3.55
N TYR A 75 12.61 -18.69 -3.34
CA TYR A 75 11.46 -17.77 -3.33
C TYR A 75 11.53 -16.79 -2.15
N ILE A 76 11.87 -17.24 -0.94
CA ILE A 76 12.05 -16.34 0.21
C ILE A 76 13.13 -15.29 -0.09
N SER A 77 14.24 -15.66 -0.73
CA SER A 77 15.30 -14.73 -1.13
C SER A 77 14.75 -13.64 -2.06
N ASN A 78 13.95 -14.01 -3.06
CA ASN A 78 13.30 -13.05 -3.96
C ASN A 78 12.34 -12.12 -3.21
N VAL A 79 11.55 -12.64 -2.25
CA VAL A 79 10.67 -11.80 -1.42
C VAL A 79 11.47 -10.83 -0.54
N VAL A 80 12.59 -11.26 0.04
CA VAL A 80 13.48 -10.40 0.84
C VAL A 80 14.06 -9.27 -0.01
N GLU A 81 14.61 -9.60 -1.18
CA GLU A 81 15.23 -8.62 -2.07
C GLU A 81 14.22 -7.61 -2.61
N THR A 82 13.06 -8.09 -3.08
CA THR A 82 12.00 -7.22 -3.59
C THR A 82 11.42 -6.33 -2.49
N GLN A 83 11.26 -6.83 -1.26
CA GLN A 83 10.80 -6.01 -0.14
C GLN A 83 11.79 -4.89 0.22
N ARG A 84 13.10 -5.17 0.21
CA ARG A 84 14.15 -4.15 0.45
C ARG A 84 14.14 -3.08 -0.63
N SER A 85 14.04 -3.48 -1.89
CA SER A 85 13.98 -2.55 -3.02
C SER A 85 12.71 -1.71 -2.99
N TRP A 86 11.58 -2.33 -2.64
CA TRP A 86 10.31 -1.63 -2.46
C TRP A 86 10.36 -0.61 -1.32
N LEU A 87 11.03 -0.89 -0.19
CA LEU A 87 11.20 0.09 0.89
C LEU A 87 11.99 1.33 0.42
N LYS A 88 13.02 1.15 -0.42
CA LYS A 88 13.76 2.28 -1.02
C LYS A 88 12.84 3.11 -1.92
N TYR A 89 12.05 2.45 -2.77
CA TYR A 89 11.06 3.11 -3.62
C TYR A 89 10.04 3.88 -2.79
N ARG A 90 9.44 3.25 -1.78
CA ARG A 90 8.47 3.89 -0.86
C ARG A 90 9.04 5.16 -0.25
N ASN A 91 10.24 5.07 0.34
CA ASN A 91 10.84 6.22 1.00
C ASN A 91 11.10 7.37 0.01
N GLY A 92 11.69 7.07 -1.16
CA GLY A 92 11.92 8.09 -2.19
C GLY A 92 10.64 8.69 -2.76
N GLN A 93 9.60 7.88 -2.94
CA GLN A 93 8.29 8.32 -3.42
C GLN A 93 7.60 9.23 -2.40
N CYS A 94 7.62 8.87 -1.11
CA CYS A 94 7.00 9.69 -0.07
C CYS A 94 7.75 10.99 0.20
N ASP A 95 9.08 10.99 0.08
CA ASP A 95 9.88 12.23 0.09
C ASP A 95 9.54 13.13 -1.11
N LEU A 96 9.33 12.54 -2.30
CA LEU A 96 8.91 13.28 -3.50
C LEU A 96 7.51 13.88 -3.35
N GLU A 97 6.54 13.10 -2.87
CA GLU A 97 5.17 13.57 -2.64
C GLU A 97 5.10 14.70 -1.59
N ALA A 98 6.01 14.69 -0.60
CA ALA A 98 6.10 15.73 0.43
C ALA A 98 6.93 16.96 0.03
N SER A 99 7.58 16.96 -1.14
CA SER A 99 8.60 17.95 -1.54
C SER A 99 8.11 19.39 -1.68
N ALA A 100 6.80 19.61 -1.78
CA ALA A 100 6.21 20.94 -1.79
C ALA A 100 6.29 21.64 -0.41
N ALA A 101 6.47 20.89 0.67
CA ALA A 101 6.62 21.41 2.02
C ALA A 101 8.10 21.39 2.44
N GLU A 102 8.48 22.33 3.30
CA GLU A 102 9.83 22.39 3.84
C GLU A 102 10.16 21.12 4.60
N LYS A 103 11.30 20.49 4.27
CA LYS A 103 11.73 19.24 4.90
C LYS A 103 11.87 19.40 6.42
N GLY A 104 11.22 18.51 7.17
CA GLY A 104 11.19 18.55 8.64
C GLY A 104 10.09 19.44 9.24
N SER A 105 9.33 20.17 8.41
CA SER A 105 8.09 20.83 8.86
C SER A 105 6.99 19.82 9.18
N SER A 106 6.02 20.21 10.02
CA SER A 106 4.85 19.37 10.33
C SER A 106 4.07 18.98 9.06
N VAL A 107 3.95 19.89 8.09
CA VAL A 107 3.24 19.66 6.82
C VAL A 107 3.97 18.61 5.99
N HIS A 108 5.30 18.71 5.87
CA HIS A 108 6.12 17.70 5.19
C HIS A 108 5.96 16.32 5.83
N GLU A 109 6.05 16.24 7.16
CA GLU A 109 5.94 14.98 7.88
C GLU A 109 4.53 14.37 7.79
N VAL A 110 3.47 15.18 7.85
CA VAL A 110 2.08 14.71 7.64
C VAL A 110 1.93 14.14 6.24
N ALA A 111 2.40 14.84 5.20
CA ALA A 111 2.33 14.37 3.82
C ALA A 111 3.10 13.06 3.63
N SER A 112 4.33 12.98 4.15
CA SER A 112 5.15 11.77 4.12
C SER A 112 4.49 10.60 4.86
N ASN A 113 3.95 10.82 6.06
CA ASN A 113 3.25 9.80 6.84
C ASN A 113 2.02 9.24 6.10
N LEU A 114 1.21 10.11 5.48
CA LEU A 114 0.04 9.71 4.72
C LEU A 114 0.43 8.85 3.50
N CYS A 115 1.49 9.22 2.79
CA CYS A 115 2.03 8.40 1.70
C CYS A 115 2.48 7.02 2.19
N ILE A 116 3.25 6.96 3.29
CA ILE A 116 3.73 5.69 3.85
C ILE A 116 2.55 4.79 4.25
N ILE A 117 1.52 5.34 4.92
CA ILE A 117 0.32 4.59 5.31
C ILE A 117 -0.35 3.95 4.09
N ARG A 118 -0.53 4.70 3.01
CA ARG A 118 -1.15 4.21 1.77
C ARG A 118 -0.31 3.09 1.15
N MET A 119 0.98 3.34 0.94
CA MET A 119 1.86 2.38 0.29
C MET A 119 2.04 1.09 1.11
N ASP A 120 2.15 1.19 2.43
CA ASP A 120 2.26 0.03 3.32
C ASP A 120 1.00 -0.85 3.28
N LYS A 121 -0.19 -0.24 3.24
CA LYS A 121 -1.47 -0.96 3.06
C LYS A 121 -1.53 -1.67 1.70
N GLU A 122 -1.15 -0.99 0.62
CA GLU A 122 -1.10 -1.57 -0.72
C GLU A 122 -0.13 -2.76 -0.77
N ARG A 123 1.08 -2.60 -0.24
CA ARG A 123 2.09 -3.67 -0.22
C ARG A 123 1.66 -4.85 0.65
N THR A 124 1.01 -4.59 1.77
CA THR A 124 0.41 -5.63 2.62
C THR A 124 -0.62 -6.44 1.81
N SER A 125 -1.47 -5.77 1.02
CA SER A 125 -2.43 -6.44 0.14
C SER A 125 -1.74 -7.29 -0.93
N MET A 126 -0.69 -6.75 -1.57
CA MET A 126 0.11 -7.49 -2.56
C MET A 126 0.72 -8.76 -1.96
N LEU A 127 1.29 -8.68 -0.76
CA LEU A 127 1.85 -9.85 -0.06
C LEU A 127 0.77 -10.88 0.26
N LYS A 128 -0.45 -10.48 0.63
CA LYS A 128 -1.56 -11.42 0.86
C LYS A 128 -1.98 -12.17 -0.40
N GLN A 129 -1.81 -11.55 -1.57
CA GLN A 129 -2.29 -12.06 -2.86
C GLN A 129 -1.22 -12.78 -3.69
N LEU A 130 0.03 -12.87 -3.21
CA LEU A 130 1.05 -13.64 -3.90
C LEU A 130 0.60 -15.10 -4.06
N PRO A 131 0.96 -15.76 -5.19
CA PRO A 131 0.67 -17.17 -5.38
C PRO A 131 1.58 -17.98 -4.44
N TYR A 132 0.97 -18.40 -3.33
CA TYR A 132 1.54 -19.38 -2.41
C TYR A 132 0.96 -20.79 -2.65
#